data_AF-A0A7X3G493-F1
#
_entry.id   AF-A0A7X3G493-F1
#
_cell.length_a   1.000
_cell.length_b   1.000
_cell.length_c   1.000
_cell.angle_alpha   90.00
_cell.angle_beta   90.00
_cell.angle_gamma   90.00
#
_symmetry.space_group_name_H-M   'P 1'
#
loop_
_entity.id
_entity.type
_entity.pdbx_description
1 polymer ?
#
loop_
_entity_poly.entity_id
_entity_poly.type
_entity_poly.pdbx_seq_one_letter_code
_entity_poly.pdbx_strand_id
1 'polypeptide(L)'
;MLSKHGAGATFLFSLGPDHTGWAMRRALRPGFFQKVSRTSVVEHYGVRTLMYGVLLPGPDIGAKAAAEMRAARDAGFECGIHTWDHVWWQDNVRGRDAAWTDRMMKKSEQRYTQVFGEPPHTHGAAGWQMNPHAFARHDAVGYRYASDGRAQLRDDGSLADPQFGPYRYRGLSHIQMPTTLPTLDELLGREIDGTVIDENNIAAHLLKLTADPQRDHVYTLHAELEGQKLAPIFEQLLSGWKAQGYRLASMADYYEKIKGDPLPEHPVQWGELPGRSGELIILDKTM
;
A
#
# COMPACT_ATOMS: atom_id res chain seq x y z
N MET A 1 14.46 -6.12 -11.66
CA MET A 1 13.96 -7.31 -10.95
C MET A 1 12.61 -7.79 -11.50
N LEU A 2 11.55 -6.96 -11.46
CA LEU A 2 10.21 -7.31 -11.95
C LEU A 2 10.20 -7.77 -13.42
N SER A 3 10.83 -7.01 -14.33
CA SER A 3 10.90 -7.38 -15.76
C SER A 3 11.61 -8.72 -16.00
N LYS A 4 12.65 -9.04 -15.22
CA LYS A 4 13.36 -10.33 -15.26
C LYS A 4 12.43 -11.50 -14.91
N HIS A 5 11.46 -11.27 -14.03
CA HIS A 5 10.47 -12.28 -13.64
C HIS A 5 9.20 -12.28 -14.51
N GLY A 6 9.08 -11.32 -15.46
CA GLY A 6 7.86 -11.12 -16.23
C GLY A 6 6.67 -10.72 -15.35
N ALA A 7 6.91 -9.97 -14.28
CA ALA A 7 5.90 -9.55 -13.33
C ALA A 7 5.31 -8.20 -13.71
N GLY A 8 4.00 -8.13 -13.91
CA GLY A 8 3.26 -6.86 -13.90
C GLY A 8 3.19 -6.28 -12.49
N ALA A 9 3.21 -4.96 -12.37
CA ALA A 9 3.13 -4.26 -11.08
C ALA A 9 2.54 -2.86 -11.25
N THR A 10 2.02 -2.33 -10.14
CA THR A 10 1.48 -0.97 -10.05
C THR A 10 2.37 -0.16 -9.11
N PHE A 11 2.97 0.90 -9.61
CA PHE A 11 3.75 1.85 -8.83
C PHE A 11 2.85 3.00 -8.38
N LEU A 12 2.72 3.17 -7.07
CA LEU A 12 1.94 4.24 -6.46
C LEU A 12 2.89 5.33 -5.96
N PHE A 13 2.76 6.55 -6.48
CA PHE A 13 3.70 7.63 -6.18
C PHE A 13 3.15 8.66 -5.20
N SER A 14 4.00 9.07 -4.26
CA SER A 14 3.82 10.33 -3.52
C SER A 14 4.27 11.49 -4.40
N LEU A 15 3.36 12.44 -4.67
CA LEU A 15 3.53 13.42 -5.75
C LEU A 15 3.87 14.83 -5.28
N GLY A 16 3.99 15.05 -3.98
CA GLY A 16 4.32 16.33 -3.38
C GLY A 16 5.62 16.30 -2.58
N PRO A 17 5.76 17.20 -1.60
CA PRO A 17 6.90 17.26 -0.71
C PRO A 17 7.03 16.01 0.16
N ASP A 18 8.27 15.62 0.42
CA ASP A 18 8.58 14.57 1.37
C ASP A 18 8.84 15.15 2.77
N HIS A 19 7.87 14.95 3.64
CA HIS A 19 7.96 15.27 5.06
C HIS A 19 8.10 14.03 5.95
N THR A 20 8.72 12.95 5.45
CA THR A 20 8.90 11.69 6.21
C THR A 20 9.49 11.91 7.61
N GLY A 21 10.38 12.88 7.81
CA GLY A 21 10.89 13.23 9.14
C GLY A 21 9.82 13.72 10.13
N TRP A 22 8.69 14.27 9.68
CA TRP A 22 7.55 14.56 10.59
C TRP A 22 7.02 13.30 11.27
N ALA A 23 7.21 12.12 10.68
CA ALA A 23 6.87 10.83 11.28
C ALA A 23 7.67 10.56 12.57
N MET A 24 8.82 11.21 12.81
CA MET A 24 9.52 11.12 14.10
C MET A 24 8.69 11.66 15.28
N ARG A 25 7.67 12.50 15.05
CA ARG A 25 6.71 12.88 16.09
C ARG A 25 5.88 11.69 16.59
N ARG A 26 5.67 10.64 15.77
CA ARG A 26 4.99 9.40 16.20
C ARG A 26 5.84 8.59 17.17
N ALA A 27 7.17 8.64 17.04
CA ALA A 27 8.08 7.95 17.95
C ALA A 27 7.99 8.47 19.40
N LEU A 28 7.41 9.66 19.60
CA LEU A 28 7.22 10.28 20.91
C LEU A 28 5.82 10.06 21.51
N ARG A 29 4.92 9.31 20.85
CA ARG A 29 3.59 8.96 21.41
C ARG A 29 3.72 7.75 22.36
N PRO A 30 3.16 7.82 23.59
CA PRO A 30 3.20 6.70 24.53
C PRO A 30 2.48 5.47 23.94
N GLY A 31 3.17 4.33 23.91
CA GLY A 31 2.73 3.09 23.26
C GLY A 31 3.59 2.66 22.06
N PHE A 32 4.29 3.59 21.40
CA PHE A 32 5.23 3.26 20.32
C PHE A 32 6.43 2.45 20.86
N PHE A 33 6.97 2.85 22.01
CA PHE A 33 8.11 2.18 22.64
C PHE A 33 7.85 0.78 23.18
N GLN A 34 6.60 0.34 23.35
CA GLN A 34 6.31 -1.04 23.78
C GLN A 34 6.64 -2.07 22.68
N LYS A 35 6.83 -1.64 21.43
CA LYS A 35 7.16 -2.52 20.29
C LYS A 35 8.48 -2.18 19.57
N VAL A 36 9.21 -1.15 20.00
CA VAL A 36 10.52 -0.77 19.40
C VAL A 36 11.71 -1.39 20.15
N SER A 37 11.44 -2.22 21.16
CA SER A 37 12.43 -3.13 21.73
C SER A 37 12.45 -4.44 20.94
N ARG A 38 12.86 -4.39 19.67
CA ARG A 38 13.57 -5.45 18.93
C ARG A 38 13.61 -5.10 17.43
N THR A 39 14.78 -4.61 17.05
CA THR A 39 15.35 -4.63 15.70
C THR A 39 14.93 -3.49 14.74
N SER A 40 15.87 -2.57 14.54
CA SER A 40 16.22 -2.00 13.22
C SER A 40 15.39 -0.86 12.59
N VAL A 41 14.49 -0.17 13.31
CA VAL A 41 13.89 1.08 12.76
C VAL A 41 14.97 2.14 12.41
N VAL A 42 16.09 2.16 13.13
CA VAL A 42 17.22 3.08 12.91
C VAL A 42 18.23 2.56 11.86
N GLU A 43 18.31 1.25 11.66
CA GLU A 43 19.19 0.64 10.64
C GLU A 43 18.52 0.57 9.25
N HIS A 44 17.17 0.60 9.20
CA HIS A 44 16.39 0.49 7.97
C HIS A 44 16.12 1.82 7.26
N TYR A 45 16.22 2.96 7.96
CA TYR A 45 16.04 4.28 7.36
C TYR A 45 17.34 5.08 7.48
N GLY A 46 17.99 5.36 6.35
CA GLY A 46 19.20 6.18 6.34
C GLY A 46 18.98 7.50 7.08
N VAL A 47 19.89 7.86 7.98
CA VAL A 47 19.85 9.03 8.88
C VAL A 47 19.45 10.33 8.17
N ARG A 48 19.76 10.46 6.87
CA ARG A 48 19.40 11.61 6.04
C ARG A 48 17.90 11.73 5.75
N THR A 49 17.22 10.61 5.49
CA THR A 49 15.77 10.56 5.24
C THR A 49 14.99 10.89 6.52
N LEU A 50 15.53 10.51 7.67
CA LEU A 50 14.97 10.85 8.98
C LEU A 50 15.02 12.36 9.30
N MET A 51 15.85 13.15 8.63
CA MET A 51 15.97 14.60 8.87
C MET A 51 15.05 15.48 8.00
N TYR A 52 14.47 14.95 6.90
CA TYR A 52 13.63 15.72 5.98
C TYR A 52 12.27 16.06 6.60
N GLY A 53 11.97 17.35 6.78
CA GLY A 53 10.77 17.85 7.46
C GLY A 53 10.98 18.23 8.93
N VAL A 54 12.03 17.76 9.62
CA VAL A 54 12.29 18.16 11.02
C VAL A 54 13.24 19.35 11.13
N LEU A 55 14.31 19.37 10.32
CA LEU A 55 15.31 20.46 10.31
C LEU A 55 15.58 21.03 8.90
N LEU A 56 15.10 20.37 7.85
CA LEU A 56 15.24 20.81 6.45
C LEU A 56 13.86 20.83 5.77
N PRO A 57 13.58 21.76 4.84
CA PRO A 57 12.37 21.70 4.04
C PRO A 57 12.31 20.37 3.30
N GLY A 58 11.15 19.70 3.32
CA GLY A 58 10.95 18.47 2.59
C GLY A 58 11.20 18.70 1.10
N PRO A 59 12.07 17.93 0.42
CA PRO A 59 12.26 18.09 -1.02
C PRO A 59 10.95 17.78 -1.74
N ASP A 60 10.61 18.54 -2.79
CA ASP A 60 9.52 18.18 -3.70
C ASP A 60 9.95 16.94 -4.52
N ILE A 61 9.74 15.74 -3.95
CA ILE A 61 10.14 14.47 -4.58
C ILE A 61 9.32 14.25 -5.84
N GLY A 62 8.04 14.63 -5.86
CA GLY A 62 7.22 14.50 -7.07
C GLY A 62 7.81 15.25 -8.27
N ALA A 63 8.44 16.40 -8.06
CA ALA A 63 9.12 17.12 -9.13
C ALA A 63 10.50 16.53 -9.46
N LYS A 64 11.28 16.16 -8.44
CA LYS A 64 12.65 15.65 -8.61
C LYS A 64 12.70 14.26 -9.23
N ALA A 65 11.77 13.40 -8.87
CA ALA A 65 11.72 11.99 -9.28
C ALA A 65 10.85 11.75 -10.53
N ALA A 66 10.43 12.83 -11.23
CA ALA A 66 9.56 12.73 -12.39
C ALA A 66 10.18 11.91 -13.54
N ALA A 67 11.52 11.90 -13.65
CA ALA A 67 12.23 11.09 -14.66
C ALA A 67 12.11 9.60 -14.35
N GLU A 68 12.31 9.21 -13.09
CA GLU A 68 12.19 7.84 -12.59
C GLU A 68 10.75 7.34 -12.68
N MET A 69 9.77 8.19 -12.37
CA MET A 69 8.35 7.90 -12.56
C MET A 69 8.04 7.56 -14.03
N ARG A 70 8.49 8.39 -14.97
CA ARG A 70 8.35 8.12 -16.40
C ARG A 70 9.09 6.86 -16.82
N ALA A 71 10.28 6.61 -16.28
CA ALA A 71 11.04 5.39 -16.58
C ALA A 71 10.28 4.12 -16.14
N ALA A 72 9.56 4.15 -15.01
CA ALA A 72 8.71 3.04 -14.60
C ALA A 72 7.55 2.80 -15.60
N ARG A 73 6.86 3.86 -16.02
CA ARG A 73 5.82 3.78 -17.07
C ARG A 73 6.39 3.24 -18.38
N ASP A 74 7.51 3.79 -18.84
CA ASP A 74 8.14 3.44 -20.11
C ASP A 74 8.69 2.00 -20.11
N ALA A 75 8.96 1.44 -18.93
CA ALA A 75 9.26 0.02 -18.73
C ALA A 75 8.02 -0.89 -18.75
N GLY A 76 6.82 -0.33 -18.95
CA GLY A 76 5.56 -1.06 -19.08
C GLY A 76 4.81 -1.28 -17.77
N PHE A 77 5.19 -0.61 -16.67
CA PHE A 77 4.49 -0.74 -15.39
C PHE A 77 3.34 0.25 -15.28
N GLU A 78 2.27 -0.17 -14.62
CA GLU A 78 1.16 0.73 -14.28
C GLU A 78 1.64 1.76 -13.25
N CYS A 79 1.22 3.01 -13.42
CA CYS A 79 1.52 4.10 -12.50
C CYS A 79 0.22 4.66 -11.91
N GLY A 80 0.19 4.91 -10.60
CA GLY A 80 -0.96 5.45 -9.89
C GLY A 80 -0.58 6.44 -8.80
N ILE A 81 -1.59 6.96 -8.11
CA ILE A 81 -1.38 7.93 -7.03
C ILE A 81 -1.34 7.22 -5.69
N HIS A 82 -0.33 7.53 -4.88
CA HIS A 82 -0.29 7.15 -3.48
C HIS A 82 -0.85 8.25 -2.58
N THR A 83 -0.36 9.49 -2.78
CA THR A 83 -0.82 10.70 -2.09
C THR A 83 -0.06 11.94 -2.61
N TRP A 84 -0.36 13.12 -2.05
CA TRP A 84 0.45 14.33 -2.21
C TRP A 84 1.62 14.32 -1.22
N ASP A 85 1.33 14.17 0.06
CA ASP A 85 2.30 14.20 1.15
C ASP A 85 1.97 13.06 2.10
N HIS A 86 2.87 12.08 2.18
CA HIS A 86 2.62 10.81 2.86
C HIS A 86 2.25 11.01 4.33
N VAL A 87 3.07 11.73 5.08
CA VAL A 87 2.87 11.90 6.52
C VAL A 87 1.66 12.78 6.76
N TRP A 88 1.55 13.90 6.05
CA TRP A 88 0.45 14.82 6.28
C TRP A 88 -0.90 14.17 5.96
N TRP A 89 -0.98 13.37 4.89
CA TRP A 89 -2.16 12.58 4.56
C TRP A 89 -2.50 11.56 5.64
N GLN A 90 -1.58 10.64 5.91
CA GLN A 90 -1.82 9.51 6.82
C GLN A 90 -2.19 9.99 8.23
N ASP A 91 -1.60 11.08 8.73
CA ASP A 91 -1.89 11.60 10.06
C ASP A 91 -3.25 12.32 10.17
N ASN A 92 -3.83 12.77 9.06
CA ASN A 92 -4.91 13.75 9.12
C ASN A 92 -6.18 13.35 8.38
N VAL A 93 -6.10 12.67 7.23
CA VAL A 93 -7.22 12.55 6.28
C VAL A 93 -8.52 12.06 6.93
N ARG A 94 -8.44 11.10 7.85
CA ARG A 94 -9.61 10.53 8.55
C ARG A 94 -10.53 11.59 9.16
N GLY A 95 -9.95 12.63 9.75
CA GLY A 95 -10.71 13.70 10.43
C GLY A 95 -10.85 14.99 9.64
N ARG A 96 -10.40 15.03 8.38
CA ARG A 96 -10.41 16.26 7.57
C ARG A 96 -11.71 16.40 6.79
N ASP A 97 -12.07 17.65 6.53
CA ASP A 97 -13.26 18.02 5.78
C ASP A 97 -13.11 17.83 4.26
N ALA A 98 -14.21 18.02 3.54
CA ALA A 98 -14.25 17.93 2.08
C ALA A 98 -13.25 18.89 1.42
N ALA A 99 -13.16 20.14 1.89
CA ALA A 99 -12.34 21.16 1.26
C ALA A 99 -10.84 20.84 1.37
N TRP A 100 -10.38 20.36 2.53
CA TRP A 100 -9.00 19.94 2.71
C TRP A 100 -8.67 18.71 1.86
N THR A 101 -9.56 17.74 1.87
CA THR A 101 -9.40 16.47 1.15
C THR A 101 -9.31 16.71 -0.35
N ASP A 102 -10.25 17.51 -0.88
CA ASP A 102 -10.31 17.91 -2.28
C ASP A 102 -9.01 18.59 -2.74
N ARG A 103 -8.52 19.55 -1.93
CA ARG A 103 -7.26 20.24 -2.22
C ARG A 103 -6.07 19.30 -2.29
N MET A 104 -5.97 18.33 -1.38
CA MET A 104 -4.83 17.40 -1.36
C MET A 104 -4.86 16.44 -2.55
N MET A 105 -6.01 15.83 -2.80
CA MET A 105 -6.22 14.93 -3.95
C MET A 105 -5.97 15.66 -5.28
N LYS A 106 -6.52 16.87 -5.44
CA LYS A 106 -6.33 17.69 -6.64
C LYS A 106 -4.86 18.01 -6.91
N LYS A 107 -4.06 18.28 -5.88
CA LYS A 107 -2.61 18.49 -6.05
C LYS A 107 -1.92 17.25 -6.60
N SER A 108 -2.23 16.08 -6.05
CA SER A 108 -1.71 14.80 -6.55
C SER A 108 -2.09 14.58 -8.00
N GLU A 109 -3.36 14.72 -8.35
CA GLU A 109 -3.87 14.53 -9.72
C GLU A 109 -3.23 15.48 -10.73
N GLN A 110 -3.10 16.77 -10.36
CA GLN A 110 -2.43 17.76 -11.19
C GLN A 110 -0.98 17.39 -11.44
N ARG A 111 -0.24 16.97 -10.41
CA ARG A 111 1.15 16.55 -10.58
C ARG A 111 1.26 15.25 -11.37
N TYR A 112 0.37 14.29 -11.14
CA TYR A 112 0.32 13.05 -11.91
C TYR A 112 0.16 13.37 -13.40
N THR A 113 -0.80 14.23 -13.73
CA THR A 113 -1.05 14.66 -15.11
C THR A 113 0.16 15.39 -15.71
N GLN A 114 0.84 16.22 -14.94
CA GLN A 114 2.09 16.89 -15.38
C GLN A 114 3.21 15.89 -15.70
N VAL A 115 3.34 14.80 -14.92
CA VAL A 115 4.41 13.82 -15.09
C VAL A 115 4.13 12.85 -16.23
N PHE A 116 2.89 12.36 -16.32
CA PHE A 116 2.51 11.25 -17.20
C PHE A 116 1.76 11.69 -18.46
N GLY A 117 1.19 12.90 -18.48
CA GLY A 117 0.44 13.45 -19.62
C GLY A 117 -1.03 12.98 -19.71
N GLU A 118 -1.50 12.21 -18.73
CA GLU A 118 -2.85 11.66 -18.67
C GLU A 118 -3.40 11.69 -17.24
N PRO A 119 -4.74 11.65 -17.04
CA PRO A 119 -5.32 11.59 -15.70
C PRO A 119 -5.05 10.22 -15.03
N PRO A 120 -4.99 10.17 -13.69
CA PRO A 120 -4.79 8.92 -12.95
C PRO A 120 -6.01 7.99 -13.10
N HIS A 121 -5.75 6.68 -13.11
CA HIS A 121 -6.81 5.65 -13.12
C HIS A 121 -6.96 4.91 -11.80
N THR A 122 -5.90 4.91 -10.98
CA THR A 122 -5.83 4.13 -9.74
C THR A 122 -5.21 4.92 -8.60
N HIS A 123 -5.57 4.51 -7.39
CA HIS A 123 -5.07 5.05 -6.14
C HIS A 123 -4.72 3.90 -5.19
N GLY A 124 -3.76 4.12 -4.30
CA GLY A 124 -3.63 3.29 -3.11
C GLY A 124 -3.21 4.15 -1.96
N ALA A 125 -4.07 4.27 -0.95
CA ALA A 125 -3.93 5.27 0.10
C ALA A 125 -2.70 5.10 0.99
N ALA A 126 -1.97 6.19 1.22
CA ALA A 126 -0.91 6.26 2.22
C ALA A 126 -1.40 5.82 3.61
N GLY A 127 -0.78 4.75 4.12
CA GLY A 127 -1.14 4.08 5.37
C GLY A 127 -2.56 3.52 5.43
N TRP A 128 -3.20 3.25 4.28
CA TRP A 128 -4.60 2.84 4.18
C TRP A 128 -5.55 3.78 4.96
N GLN A 129 -5.25 5.08 4.91
CA GLN A 129 -6.05 6.14 5.53
C GLN A 129 -6.81 6.90 4.45
N MET A 130 -8.13 7.01 4.62
CA MET A 130 -9.01 7.74 3.71
C MET A 130 -10.11 8.45 4.51
N ASN A 131 -11.05 9.10 3.81
CA ASN A 131 -12.33 9.55 4.36
C ASN A 131 -13.42 9.47 3.28
N PRO A 132 -14.71 9.66 3.62
CA PRO A 132 -15.79 9.60 2.64
C PRO A 132 -15.64 10.58 1.47
N HIS A 133 -15.02 11.75 1.69
CA HIS A 133 -14.81 12.75 0.64
C HIS A 133 -13.76 12.31 -0.38
N ALA A 134 -12.69 11.64 0.06
CA ALA A 134 -11.66 11.09 -0.82
C ALA A 134 -12.23 9.98 -1.72
N PHE A 135 -13.05 9.09 -1.14
CA PHE A 135 -13.74 8.05 -1.91
C PHE A 135 -14.75 8.61 -2.90
N ALA A 136 -15.54 9.62 -2.52
CA ALA A 136 -16.44 10.30 -3.45
C ALA A 136 -15.67 11.00 -4.60
N ARG A 137 -14.47 11.52 -4.31
CA ARG A 137 -13.63 12.16 -5.33
C ARG A 137 -13.08 11.17 -6.35
N HIS A 138 -12.82 9.92 -5.97
CA HIS A 138 -12.43 8.87 -6.93
C HIS A 138 -13.43 8.76 -8.07
N ASP A 139 -14.72 8.62 -7.75
CA ASP A 139 -15.79 8.56 -8.75
C ASP A 139 -15.90 9.88 -9.54
N ALA A 140 -15.84 11.02 -8.85
CA ALA A 140 -16.00 12.33 -9.49
C ALA A 140 -14.90 12.66 -10.51
N VAL A 141 -13.69 12.12 -10.32
CA VAL A 141 -12.52 12.35 -11.20
C VAL A 141 -12.33 11.19 -12.19
N GLY A 142 -12.98 10.05 -11.99
CA GLY A 142 -12.95 8.91 -12.91
C GLY A 142 -11.88 7.86 -12.60
N TYR A 143 -11.48 7.74 -11.33
CA TYR A 143 -10.69 6.59 -10.88
C TYR A 143 -11.55 5.33 -11.06
N ARG A 144 -10.95 4.29 -11.65
CA ARG A 144 -11.68 3.07 -12.02
C ARG A 144 -11.62 2.02 -10.92
N TYR A 145 -10.48 1.99 -10.23
CA TYR A 145 -10.20 1.08 -9.14
C TYR A 145 -9.17 1.68 -8.20
N ALA A 146 -9.04 1.10 -7.01
CA ALA A 146 -8.04 1.50 -6.04
C ALA A 146 -7.72 0.35 -5.06
N SER A 147 -6.62 0.48 -4.33
CA SER A 147 -6.20 -0.41 -3.24
C SER A 147 -6.02 0.41 -1.97
N ASP A 148 -7.11 0.98 -1.45
CA ASP A 148 -7.06 1.94 -0.34
C ASP A 148 -7.25 1.32 1.04
N GLY A 149 -7.60 0.05 1.09
CA GLY A 149 -7.86 -0.68 2.33
C GLY A 149 -7.12 -2.00 2.43
N ARG A 150 -7.27 -2.63 3.59
CA ARG A 150 -6.74 -3.97 3.91
C ARG A 150 -7.88 -4.97 4.04
N ALA A 151 -7.67 -6.20 3.59
CA ALA A 151 -8.49 -7.30 4.06
C ALA A 151 -8.08 -7.65 5.50
N GLN A 152 -9.04 -7.94 6.37
CA GLN A 152 -8.74 -8.34 7.74
C GLN A 152 -7.95 -9.66 7.76
N LEU A 153 -6.90 -9.71 8.58
CA LEU A 153 -6.02 -10.87 8.75
C LEU A 153 -6.16 -11.47 10.16
N ARG A 154 -5.87 -12.76 10.27
CA ARG A 154 -5.65 -13.47 11.52
C ARG A 154 -4.21 -13.22 12.01
N ASP A 155 -3.92 -13.65 13.24
CA ASP A 155 -2.60 -13.45 13.84
C ASP A 155 -1.48 -14.13 13.04
N ASP A 156 -1.73 -15.27 12.39
CA ASP A 156 -0.76 -15.95 11.53
C ASP A 156 -0.53 -15.24 10.17
N GLY A 157 -1.26 -14.16 9.89
CA GLY A 157 -1.22 -13.43 8.62
C GLY A 157 -2.11 -14.01 7.53
N SER A 158 -2.85 -15.09 7.78
CA SER A 158 -3.87 -15.58 6.85
C SER A 158 -5.10 -14.66 6.84
N LEU A 159 -5.88 -14.70 5.76
CA LEU A 159 -7.14 -13.95 5.68
C LEU A 159 -8.12 -14.39 6.77
N ALA A 160 -8.75 -13.42 7.43
CA ALA A 160 -9.82 -13.69 8.39
C ALA A 160 -11.03 -14.32 7.69
N ASP A 161 -11.33 -13.89 6.46
CA ASP A 161 -12.32 -14.51 5.58
C ASP A 161 -11.70 -14.83 4.20
N PRO A 162 -11.73 -16.10 3.74
CA PRO A 162 -11.18 -16.47 2.44
C PRO A 162 -11.89 -15.81 1.24
N GLN A 163 -13.10 -15.28 1.43
CA GLN A 163 -13.86 -14.54 0.42
C GLN A 163 -13.47 -13.07 0.32
N PHE A 164 -12.63 -12.52 1.20
CA PHE A 164 -12.23 -11.13 1.12
C PHE A 164 -11.46 -10.84 -0.17
N GLY A 165 -12.03 -10.04 -1.04
CA GLY A 165 -11.46 -9.74 -2.33
C GLY A 165 -11.95 -8.39 -2.81
N PRO A 166 -12.04 -8.18 -4.14
CA PRO A 166 -12.54 -6.95 -4.69
C PRO A 166 -13.99 -6.67 -4.27
N TYR A 167 -14.29 -5.40 -4.03
CA TYR A 167 -15.61 -4.94 -3.58
C TYR A 167 -15.88 -3.51 -4.06
N ARG A 168 -17.09 -3.02 -3.80
CA ARG A 168 -17.42 -1.59 -3.92
C ARG A 168 -17.88 -1.04 -2.57
N TYR A 169 -17.63 0.24 -2.34
CA TYR A 169 -18.34 0.93 -1.28
C TYR A 169 -19.76 1.24 -1.74
N ARG A 170 -20.74 1.14 -0.83
CA ARG A 170 -22.15 1.45 -1.13
C ARG A 170 -22.28 2.84 -1.74
N GLY A 171 -22.90 2.91 -2.92
CA GLY A 171 -23.12 4.18 -3.65
C GLY A 171 -21.89 4.72 -4.39
N LEU A 172 -20.81 3.94 -4.49
CA LEU A 172 -19.61 4.28 -5.25
C LEU A 172 -19.34 3.25 -6.35
N SER A 173 -18.76 3.72 -7.46
CA SER A 173 -18.62 2.96 -8.71
C SER A 173 -17.25 2.30 -8.85
N HIS A 174 -16.20 2.98 -8.39
CA HIS A 174 -14.84 2.44 -8.44
C HIS A 174 -14.70 1.16 -7.62
N ILE A 175 -13.89 0.23 -8.12
CA ILE A 175 -13.65 -1.06 -7.46
C ILE A 175 -12.51 -0.91 -6.46
N GLN A 176 -12.74 -1.31 -5.21
CA GLN A 176 -11.69 -1.47 -4.22
C GLN A 176 -11.12 -2.89 -4.30
N MET A 177 -9.82 -3.00 -4.49
CA MET A 177 -9.05 -4.25 -4.49
C MET A 177 -8.10 -4.18 -3.29
N PRO A 178 -8.55 -4.57 -2.08
CA PRO A 178 -7.79 -4.37 -0.86
C PRO A 178 -6.51 -5.23 -0.86
N THR A 179 -5.47 -4.80 -0.14
CA THR A 179 -4.31 -5.64 0.12
C THR A 179 -4.76 -6.87 0.93
N THR A 180 -4.53 -8.07 0.39
CA THR A 180 -5.01 -9.34 0.98
C THR A 180 -3.92 -10.17 1.63
N LEU A 181 -2.66 -9.90 1.34
CA LEU A 181 -1.51 -10.57 1.95
C LEU A 181 -0.84 -9.63 2.96
N PRO A 182 -0.28 -10.15 4.05
CA PRO A 182 0.51 -9.33 4.95
C PRO A 182 1.77 -8.82 4.24
N THR A 183 2.19 -7.60 4.56
CA THR A 183 3.46 -7.03 4.08
C THR A 183 4.64 -7.57 4.90
N LEU A 184 5.88 -7.35 4.46
CA LEU A 184 7.04 -7.79 5.24
C LEU A 184 7.11 -7.08 6.60
N ASP A 185 6.83 -5.77 6.64
CA ASP A 185 6.82 -4.98 7.89
C ASP A 185 5.72 -5.39 8.87
N GLU A 186 4.68 -6.08 8.40
CA GLU A 186 3.60 -6.62 9.25
C GLU A 186 3.92 -7.99 9.85
N LEU A 187 4.96 -8.67 9.35
CA LEU A 187 5.35 -9.99 9.81
C LEU A 187 6.69 -10.01 10.54
N LEU A 188 7.68 -9.24 10.07
CA LEU A 188 9.03 -9.27 10.63
C LEU A 188 9.04 -9.02 12.15
N GLY A 189 9.71 -9.92 12.88
CA GLY A 189 9.86 -9.87 14.33
C GLY A 189 8.65 -10.39 15.12
N ARG A 190 7.56 -10.79 14.45
CA ARG A 190 6.41 -11.41 15.12
C ARG A 190 6.65 -12.88 15.38
N GLU A 191 6.11 -13.39 16.48
CA GLU A 191 6.04 -14.81 16.76
C GLU A 191 4.72 -15.38 16.20
N ILE A 192 4.82 -16.36 15.31
CA ILE A 192 3.69 -17.08 14.71
C ILE A 192 3.97 -18.57 14.89
N ASP A 193 3.02 -19.29 15.48
CA ASP A 193 3.12 -20.72 15.77
C ASP A 193 4.42 -21.10 16.52
N GLY A 194 4.85 -20.27 17.47
CA GLY A 194 6.08 -20.47 18.25
C GLY A 194 7.38 -20.19 17.50
N THR A 195 7.31 -19.64 16.28
CA THR A 195 8.46 -19.27 15.46
C THR A 195 8.50 -17.76 15.25
N VAL A 196 9.64 -17.13 15.54
CA VAL A 196 9.85 -15.72 15.19
C VAL A 196 10.09 -15.60 13.69
N ILE A 197 9.30 -14.76 13.03
CA ILE A 197 9.46 -14.46 11.61
C ILE A 197 10.63 -13.50 11.41
N ASP A 198 11.58 -13.90 10.58
CA ASP A 198 12.79 -13.15 10.26
C ASP A 198 13.09 -13.16 8.75
N GLU A 199 14.18 -12.52 8.34
CA GLU A 199 14.58 -12.42 6.93
C GLU A 199 14.84 -13.80 6.26
N ASN A 200 15.07 -14.86 7.05
CA ASN A 200 15.38 -16.20 6.53
C ASN A 200 14.14 -17.05 6.27
N ASN A 201 13.06 -16.84 7.04
CA ASN A 201 11.85 -17.68 6.96
C ASN A 201 10.61 -16.96 6.39
N ILE A 202 10.63 -15.63 6.31
CA ILE A 202 9.45 -14.83 5.91
C ILE A 202 8.94 -15.15 4.50
N ALA A 203 9.84 -15.43 3.55
CA ALA A 203 9.44 -15.82 2.20
C ALA A 203 8.66 -17.13 2.21
N ALA A 204 9.16 -18.14 2.94
CA ALA A 204 8.50 -19.44 3.07
C ALA A 204 7.14 -19.32 3.76
N HIS A 205 7.02 -18.44 4.77
CA HIS A 205 5.76 -18.16 5.45
C HIS A 205 4.71 -17.58 4.48
N LEU A 206 5.06 -16.54 3.72
CA LEU A 206 4.16 -15.95 2.72
C LEU A 206 3.77 -16.92 1.60
N LEU A 207 4.70 -17.77 1.16
CA LEU A 207 4.41 -18.82 0.18
C LEU A 207 3.43 -19.86 0.74
N LYS A 208 3.52 -20.20 2.02
CA LYS A 208 2.53 -21.09 2.68
C LYS A 208 1.13 -20.49 2.67
N LEU A 209 0.99 -19.18 2.90
CA LEU A 209 -0.30 -18.47 2.88
C LEU A 209 -0.98 -18.45 1.50
N THR A 210 -0.22 -18.70 0.44
CA THR A 210 -0.69 -18.62 -0.96
C THR A 210 -0.79 -20.00 -1.62
N ALA A 211 -0.46 -21.08 -0.91
CA ALA A 211 -0.41 -22.42 -1.49
C ALA A 211 -1.79 -23.05 -1.74
N ASP A 212 -2.72 -22.91 -0.80
CA ASP A 212 -4.06 -23.51 -0.87
C ASP A 212 -5.03 -22.82 0.13
N PRO A 213 -6.26 -22.43 -0.26
CA PRO A 213 -6.82 -22.43 -1.61
C PRO A 213 -6.19 -21.38 -2.52
N GLN A 214 -5.96 -21.75 -3.78
CA GLN A 214 -5.48 -20.81 -4.79
C GLN A 214 -6.56 -19.76 -5.11
N ARG A 215 -6.20 -18.48 -5.00
CA ARG A 215 -7.08 -17.34 -5.27
C ARG A 215 -6.28 -16.12 -5.72
N ASP A 216 -6.95 -15.09 -6.23
CA ASP A 216 -6.25 -13.84 -6.53
C ASP A 216 -5.86 -13.11 -5.24
N HIS A 217 -4.61 -12.65 -5.17
CA HIS A 217 -4.08 -11.90 -4.05
C HIS A 217 -3.56 -10.53 -4.50
N VAL A 218 -3.71 -9.54 -3.62
CA VAL A 218 -3.03 -8.25 -3.71
C VAL A 218 -1.94 -8.22 -2.64
N TYR A 219 -0.69 -8.05 -3.08
CA TYR A 219 0.47 -7.90 -2.21
C TYR A 219 1.01 -6.47 -2.32
N THR A 220 1.19 -5.81 -1.17
CA THR A 220 1.77 -4.47 -1.08
C THR A 220 3.18 -4.56 -0.52
N LEU A 221 4.09 -3.78 -1.09
CA LEU A 221 5.50 -3.73 -0.69
C LEU A 221 6.04 -2.31 -0.82
N HIS A 222 7.23 -2.08 -0.27
CA HIS A 222 7.92 -0.80 -0.29
C HIS A 222 9.11 -0.87 -1.25
N ALA A 223 9.12 -0.06 -2.30
CA ALA A 223 10.20 -0.10 -3.30
C ALA A 223 11.58 0.18 -2.68
N GLU A 224 11.62 0.98 -1.62
CA GLU A 224 12.81 1.34 -0.85
C GLU A 224 13.37 0.20 0.01
N LEU A 225 12.56 -0.78 0.40
CA LEU A 225 12.99 -1.93 1.19
C LEU A 225 13.15 -3.18 0.32
N GLU A 226 12.06 -3.66 -0.26
CA GLU A 226 12.00 -4.86 -1.12
C GLU A 226 12.67 -4.65 -2.48
N GLY A 227 12.84 -3.42 -2.93
CA GLY A 227 13.68 -3.11 -4.11
C GLY A 227 15.18 -2.99 -3.80
N GLN A 228 15.57 -3.02 -2.51
CA GLN A 228 16.95 -2.82 -2.06
C GLN A 228 17.39 -3.92 -1.10
N LYS A 229 17.41 -3.67 0.22
CA LYS A 229 17.96 -4.59 1.22
C LYS A 229 17.22 -5.93 1.25
N LEU A 230 15.90 -5.92 1.07
CA LEU A 230 15.05 -7.11 1.09
C LEU A 230 14.80 -7.67 -0.33
N ALA A 231 15.55 -7.21 -1.33
CA ALA A 231 15.49 -7.72 -2.70
C ALA A 231 15.62 -9.24 -2.82
N PRO A 232 16.52 -9.93 -2.08
CA PRO A 232 16.62 -11.39 -2.16
C PRO A 232 15.33 -12.10 -1.72
N ILE A 233 14.64 -11.59 -0.70
CA ILE A 233 13.35 -12.12 -0.23
C ILE A 233 12.30 -11.90 -1.31
N PHE A 234 12.27 -10.70 -1.91
CA PHE A 234 11.30 -10.41 -2.96
C PHE A 234 11.50 -11.29 -4.21
N GLU A 235 12.74 -11.55 -4.64
CA GLU A 235 13.02 -12.49 -5.73
C GLU A 235 12.55 -13.93 -5.41
N GLN A 236 12.69 -14.37 -4.15
CA GLN A 236 12.16 -15.66 -3.70
C GLN A 236 10.63 -15.70 -3.80
N LEU A 237 9.93 -14.64 -3.39
CA LEU A 237 8.47 -14.54 -3.49
C LEU A 237 8.00 -14.57 -4.94
N LEU A 238 8.61 -13.76 -5.83
CA LEU A 238 8.26 -13.74 -7.25
C LEU A 238 8.44 -15.12 -7.90
N SER A 239 9.56 -15.80 -7.59
CA SER A 239 9.84 -17.14 -8.10
C SER A 239 8.88 -18.18 -7.52
N GLY A 240 8.62 -18.12 -6.22
CA GLY A 240 7.73 -19.04 -5.51
C GLY A 240 6.27 -18.92 -5.96
N TRP A 241 5.75 -17.71 -6.11
CA TRP A 241 4.40 -17.49 -6.61
C TRP A 241 4.24 -17.99 -8.06
N LYS A 242 5.25 -17.79 -8.92
CA LYS A 242 5.23 -18.39 -10.27
C LYS A 242 5.27 -19.92 -10.21
N ALA A 243 6.06 -20.51 -9.32
CA ALA A 243 6.11 -21.96 -9.14
C ALA A 243 4.79 -22.54 -8.62
N GLN A 244 4.02 -21.76 -7.83
CA GLN A 244 2.66 -22.08 -7.42
C GLN A 244 1.61 -21.86 -8.53
N GLY A 245 2.01 -21.38 -9.70
CA GLY A 245 1.13 -21.18 -10.85
C GLY A 245 0.45 -19.80 -10.91
N TYR A 246 0.84 -18.85 -10.06
CA TYR A 246 0.29 -17.48 -10.13
C TYR A 246 0.81 -16.72 -11.35
N ARG A 247 -0.10 -15.94 -11.95
CA ARG A 247 0.26 -14.85 -12.86
C ARG A 247 0.56 -13.60 -12.03
N LEU A 248 1.77 -13.09 -12.14
CA LEU A 248 2.18 -11.83 -11.51
C LEU A 248 1.71 -10.66 -12.37
N ALA A 249 0.73 -9.90 -11.90
CA ALA A 249 -0.01 -8.92 -12.69
C ALA A 249 -0.12 -7.57 -11.97
N SER A 250 -0.37 -6.51 -12.74
CA SER A 250 -0.68 -5.19 -12.19
C SER A 250 -2.12 -5.14 -11.65
N MET A 251 -2.44 -4.08 -10.89
CA MET A 251 -3.81 -3.79 -10.48
C MET A 251 -4.71 -3.49 -11.69
N ALA A 252 -4.19 -2.85 -12.74
CA ALA A 252 -4.90 -2.67 -14.01
C ALA A 252 -5.30 -4.02 -14.64
N ASP A 253 -4.37 -4.97 -14.70
CA ASP A 253 -4.65 -6.31 -15.22
C ASP A 253 -5.71 -7.03 -14.38
N TYR A 254 -5.66 -6.86 -13.05
CA TYR A 254 -6.63 -7.44 -12.14
C TYR A 254 -8.00 -6.79 -12.30
N TYR A 255 -8.06 -5.45 -12.42
CA TYR A 255 -9.29 -4.72 -12.73
C TYR A 255 -9.91 -5.19 -14.04
N GLU A 256 -9.13 -5.34 -15.11
CA GLU A 256 -9.64 -5.83 -16.40
C GLU A 256 -10.25 -7.23 -16.30
N LYS A 257 -9.70 -8.10 -15.44
CA LYS A 257 -10.26 -9.42 -15.15
C LYS A 257 -11.64 -9.35 -14.47
N ILE A 258 -11.83 -8.43 -13.52
CA ILE A 258 -12.99 -8.43 -12.61
C ILE A 258 -14.04 -7.34 -12.87
N LYS A 259 -13.78 -6.37 -13.75
CA LYS A 259 -14.63 -5.17 -13.89
C LYS A 259 -16.09 -5.45 -14.25
N GLY A 260 -16.37 -6.60 -14.86
CA GLY A 260 -17.71 -7.06 -15.21
C GLY A 260 -18.37 -7.97 -14.16
N ASP A 261 -17.64 -8.34 -13.10
CA ASP A 261 -18.14 -9.30 -12.10
C ASP A 261 -19.13 -8.64 -11.14
N PRO A 262 -20.11 -9.42 -10.62
CA PRO A 262 -20.92 -8.98 -9.49
C PRO A 262 -20.04 -8.90 -8.24
N LEU A 263 -19.71 -7.69 -7.81
CA LEU A 263 -18.90 -7.44 -6.62
C LEU A 263 -19.78 -7.10 -5.41
N PRO A 264 -19.41 -7.56 -4.19
CA PRO A 264 -20.14 -7.21 -2.99
C PRO A 264 -20.00 -5.71 -2.67
N GLU A 265 -21.02 -5.18 -1.99
CA GLU A 265 -21.00 -3.79 -1.50
C GLU A 265 -20.85 -3.74 0.01
N HIS A 266 -19.88 -2.96 0.48
CA HIS A 266 -19.59 -2.77 1.90
C HIS A 266 -19.68 -1.30 2.31
N PRO A 267 -20.02 -1.00 3.57
CA PRO A 267 -19.76 0.33 4.12
C PRO A 267 -18.25 0.53 4.31
N VAL A 268 -17.83 1.78 4.48
CA VAL A 268 -16.47 2.08 4.93
C VAL A 268 -16.31 1.64 6.38
N GLN A 269 -15.30 0.83 6.68
CA GLN A 269 -15.00 0.33 8.01
C GLN A 269 -13.57 0.66 8.42
N TRP A 270 -13.38 0.77 9.73
CA TRP A 270 -12.08 1.02 10.37
C TRP A 270 -11.80 -0.09 11.36
N GLY A 271 -10.55 -0.48 11.48
CA GLY A 271 -10.11 -1.35 12.56
C GLY A 271 -8.62 -1.63 12.52
N GLU A 272 -8.19 -2.54 13.38
CA GLU A 272 -6.78 -2.85 13.60
C GLU A 272 -6.37 -4.12 12.85
N LEU A 273 -5.10 -4.18 12.44
CA LEU A 273 -4.51 -5.31 11.75
C LEU A 273 -3.34 -5.88 12.56
N PRO A 274 -3.20 -7.20 12.70
CA PRO A 274 -2.04 -7.80 13.33
C PRO A 274 -0.73 -7.30 12.69
N GLY A 275 0.24 -6.89 13.52
CA GLY A 275 1.51 -6.34 13.06
C GLY A 275 1.51 -4.84 12.72
N ARG A 276 0.35 -4.16 12.72
CA ARG A 276 0.28 -2.70 12.57
C ARG A 276 -0.16 -2.00 13.87
N SER A 277 0.08 -0.70 13.93
CA SER A 277 -0.39 0.17 15.00
C SER A 277 -1.46 1.14 14.49
N GLY A 278 -2.50 1.31 15.31
CA GLY A 278 -3.63 2.18 15.01
C GLY A 278 -4.63 1.55 14.03
N GLU A 279 -5.75 2.26 13.86
CA GLU A 279 -6.80 1.85 12.95
C GLU A 279 -6.53 2.30 11.52
N LEU A 280 -6.94 1.48 10.56
CA LEU A 280 -6.89 1.74 9.14
C LEU A 280 -8.18 1.29 8.46
N ILE A 281 -8.34 1.62 7.18
CA ILE A 281 -9.48 1.14 6.39
C ILE A 281 -9.37 -0.37 6.20
N ILE A 282 -10.30 -1.12 6.78
CA ILE A 282 -10.37 -2.58 6.64
C ILE A 282 -11.64 -3.00 5.91
N LEU A 283 -11.55 -4.12 5.20
CA LEU A 283 -12.68 -4.94 4.83
C LEU A 283 -12.83 -6.01 5.92
N ASP A 284 -13.92 -5.91 6.69
CA ASP A 284 -14.25 -6.85 7.76
C ASP A 284 -15.74 -7.20 7.76
N LYS A 285 -16.07 -8.49 7.95
CA LYS A 285 -17.46 -8.94 8.05
C LYS A 285 -18.02 -8.79 9.47
N THR A 286 -17.20 -8.51 10.48
CA THR A 286 -17.62 -8.48 11.89
C THR A 286 -18.37 -7.23 12.35
N MET A 287 -18.96 -6.43 11.46
CA MET A 287 -19.87 -5.33 11.82
C MET A 287 -21.17 -5.33 11.01
#